data_AF-A0A368DBF6-F1
#
_entry.id   AF-A0A368DBF6-F1
#
_cell.length_a   1.000
_cell.length_b   1.000
_cell.length_c   1.000
_cell.angle_alpha   90.00
_cell.angle_beta   90.00
_cell.angle_gamma   90.00
#
_symmetry.space_group_name_H-M   'P 1'
#
loop_
_entity.id
_entity.type
_entity.pdbx_description
1 polymer ?
#
loop_
_entity_poly.entity_id
_entity_poly.type
_entity_poly.pdbx_seq_one_letter_code
_entity_poly.pdbx_strand_id
1 'polypeptide(L)'
;MIKKEFFLVIVIFFLSCSGSSDGNSGINSDKQNSPPVVQSLTVTSDGSPISIILQGSDPDNDDLIYSIVTNPTKGSIDLSSNTASYTPSSNAYDSDSFTYKANDGEFDSNIATVYVTLPNTPVVEDPSFKQLVSENYDKSKFAFGATLNYFQLDSNVEELFLSEFDYTTPENSFKQSIVHPEPGVWKWDRVEAFLNFSNTNNVKMRVHGPIGPQSSTWAKTDSRTSEELSQVYEEFLTELCKKINGNSNILWMDVVNETIDSNGNWTDKRNGTNQWENPWTQIGKNDDGIPLYIIKAFEIAQQHAPNISLVFNQHAGMQPAMWNKVKETILYLKNKGLRIDGLGWQGHLRDNVVLSLNQSKLNYLLSIIDWAHNNDLDFHITEIDYRMISDPPNSNEYNRHANGYANILKAIIAKRSSGVVTFNTWGVYDKNGAENHEYKYIYDSNLNPKKAVELLKKALKNKETNFTYLD
;
A
#
# COMPACT_ATOMS: atom_id res chain seq x y z
N MET A 1 19.59 -22.60 -10.18
CA MET A 1 19.81 -24.02 -10.48
C MET A 1 20.76 -24.57 -9.43
N ILE A 2 20.24 -25.07 -8.31
CA ILE A 2 21.02 -25.74 -7.26
C ILE A 2 20.28 -27.04 -6.96
N LYS A 3 20.91 -28.16 -7.30
CA LYS A 3 20.39 -29.51 -7.10
C LYS A 3 20.46 -29.85 -5.60
N LYS A 4 19.33 -30.26 -5.01
CA LYS A 4 19.30 -31.01 -3.75
C LYS A 4 19.59 -32.47 -4.08
N GLU A 5 20.68 -33.02 -3.55
CA GLU A 5 20.95 -34.45 -3.58
C GLU A 5 20.12 -35.14 -2.49
N PHE A 6 19.36 -36.17 -2.89
CA PHE A 6 18.76 -37.15 -1.98
C PHE A 6 19.67 -38.37 -1.95
N PHE A 7 20.17 -38.75 -0.77
CA PHE A 7 20.82 -40.05 -0.58
C PHE A 7 19.75 -41.12 -0.34
N LEU A 8 19.68 -42.09 -1.25
CA LEU A 8 18.88 -43.32 -1.13
C LEU A 8 19.81 -44.43 -0.65
N VAL A 9 19.59 -44.96 0.56
CA VAL A 9 20.30 -46.15 1.06
C VAL A 9 19.42 -47.37 0.80
N ILE A 10 19.88 -48.26 -0.10
CA ILE A 10 19.27 -49.57 -0.37
C ILE A 10 19.93 -50.60 0.56
N VAL A 11 19.15 -51.25 1.42
CA VAL A 11 19.60 -52.38 2.24
C VAL A 11 19.11 -53.68 1.61
N ILE A 12 20.06 -54.59 1.34
CA ILE A 12 19.87 -55.91 0.73
C ILE A 12 19.45 -56.91 1.83
N PHE A 13 18.34 -57.63 1.63
CA PHE A 13 17.95 -58.77 2.47
C PHE A 13 18.66 -60.06 2.00
N PHE A 14 19.28 -60.80 2.92
CA PHE A 14 19.67 -62.20 2.73
C PHE A 14 18.50 -63.10 3.13
N LEU A 15 17.97 -63.89 2.19
CA LEU A 15 17.12 -65.04 2.48
C LEU A 15 18.01 -66.24 2.84
N SER A 16 17.85 -66.79 4.04
CA SER A 16 18.22 -68.17 4.34
C SER A 16 16.95 -68.98 4.60
N CYS A 17 16.72 -69.99 3.74
CA CYS A 17 15.68 -70.99 3.93
C CYS A 17 16.11 -71.95 5.06
N SER A 18 15.20 -72.25 5.98
CA SER A 18 15.28 -73.47 6.77
C SER A 18 13.89 -74.11 6.84
N GLY A 19 13.85 -75.44 6.76
CA GLY A 19 12.64 -76.22 6.94
C GLY A 19 12.93 -77.71 7.01
N SER A 20 12.79 -78.30 8.20
CA SER A 20 11.99 -79.52 8.37
C SER A 20 11.73 -79.87 9.85
N SER A 21 10.50 -80.38 10.03
CA SER A 21 9.90 -81.21 11.10
C SER A 21 9.57 -80.62 12.48
N ASP A 22 8.26 -80.39 12.63
CA ASP A 22 7.32 -80.95 13.62
C ASP A 22 7.62 -80.91 15.13
N GLY A 23 6.66 -80.32 15.85
CA GLY A 23 6.51 -80.48 17.30
C GLY A 23 5.56 -79.45 17.92
N ASN A 24 4.27 -79.74 17.91
CA ASN A 24 3.23 -78.95 18.59
C ASN A 24 3.40 -78.98 20.13
N SER A 25 3.58 -77.83 20.75
CA SER A 25 3.15 -77.55 22.12
C SER A 25 2.77 -76.08 22.23
N GLY A 26 1.50 -75.82 22.52
CA GLY A 26 0.97 -74.48 22.69
C GLY A 26 1.67 -73.73 23.82
N ILE A 27 2.26 -72.60 23.45
CA ILE A 27 2.41 -71.44 24.32
C ILE A 27 1.86 -70.29 23.48
N ASN A 28 0.72 -69.74 23.89
CA ASN A 28 0.29 -68.45 23.41
C ASN A 28 1.33 -67.46 23.94
N SER A 29 2.35 -67.15 23.14
CA SER A 29 3.22 -66.01 23.43
C SER A 29 2.42 -64.78 23.06
N ASP A 30 1.65 -64.25 24.01
CA ASP A 30 1.21 -62.86 23.90
C ASP A 30 2.49 -62.05 23.63
N LYS A 31 2.56 -61.43 22.45
CA LYS A 31 3.68 -60.56 22.08
C LYS A 31 3.70 -59.47 23.15
N GLN A 32 4.69 -59.50 24.02
CA GLN A 32 4.78 -58.53 25.10
C GLN A 32 4.99 -57.16 24.46
N ASN A 33 4.01 -56.27 24.58
CA ASN A 33 4.09 -54.94 24.03
C ASN A 33 5.21 -54.14 24.70
N SER A 34 6.02 -53.45 23.91
CA SER A 34 7.16 -52.65 24.33
C SER A 34 6.83 -51.17 24.21
N PRO A 35 7.12 -50.34 25.23
CA PRO A 35 6.77 -48.92 25.17
C PRO A 35 7.48 -48.21 24.01
N PRO A 36 6.81 -47.22 23.39
CA PRO A 36 7.41 -46.44 22.31
C PRO A 36 8.54 -45.54 22.82
N VAL A 37 9.37 -45.05 21.90
CA VAL A 37 10.50 -44.16 22.20
C VAL A 37 10.39 -42.89 21.37
N VAL A 38 10.52 -41.73 22.01
CA VAL A 38 10.51 -40.40 21.37
C VAL A 38 11.84 -39.67 21.55
N GLN A 39 12.17 -38.76 20.62
CA GLN A 39 13.46 -38.08 20.55
C GLN A 39 13.34 -36.57 20.80
N SER A 40 14.30 -35.99 21.52
CA SER A 40 14.37 -34.53 21.65
C SER A 40 14.74 -33.87 20.32
N LEU A 41 14.18 -32.70 20.05
CA LEU A 41 14.40 -31.93 18.82
C LEU A 41 14.92 -30.53 19.14
N THR A 42 15.65 -29.95 18.20
CA THR A 42 16.03 -28.53 18.23
C THR A 42 15.58 -27.88 16.94
N VAL A 43 14.86 -26.78 17.06
CA VAL A 43 14.33 -26.00 15.94
C VAL A 43 14.60 -24.51 16.13
N THR A 44 14.51 -23.75 15.06
CA THR A 44 14.68 -22.29 15.08
C THR A 44 13.44 -21.63 14.50
N SER A 45 12.94 -20.59 15.16
CA SER A 45 11.91 -19.68 14.65
C SER A 45 12.50 -18.27 14.59
N ASP A 46 12.18 -17.53 13.53
CA ASP A 46 12.53 -16.12 13.36
C ASP A 46 11.52 -15.17 14.02
N GLY A 47 10.60 -15.71 14.82
CA GLY A 47 9.43 -15.01 15.36
C GLY A 47 8.12 -15.39 14.67
N SER A 48 8.19 -16.09 13.53
CA SER A 48 7.01 -16.60 12.82
C SER A 48 6.58 -17.98 13.33
N PRO A 49 5.31 -18.39 13.12
CA PRO A 49 4.86 -19.74 13.40
C PRO A 49 5.65 -20.79 12.60
N ILE A 50 6.02 -21.89 13.25
CA ILE A 50 6.72 -23.02 12.63
C ILE A 50 5.98 -24.34 12.86
N SER A 51 6.08 -25.25 11.88
CA SER A 51 5.55 -26.62 12.00
C SER A 51 6.68 -27.58 12.34
N ILE A 52 6.48 -28.38 13.37
CA ILE A 52 7.48 -29.29 13.94
C ILE A 52 6.93 -30.71 13.85
N ILE A 53 7.60 -31.59 13.12
CA ILE A 53 7.25 -33.02 13.06
C ILE A 53 7.88 -33.71 14.26
N LEU A 54 7.05 -34.15 15.20
CA LEU A 54 7.46 -34.93 16.36
C LEU A 54 7.91 -36.32 15.92
N GLN A 55 9.00 -36.81 16.50
CA GLN A 55 9.59 -38.09 16.15
C GLN A 55 9.43 -39.10 17.27
N GLY A 56 8.99 -40.30 16.88
CA GLY A 56 8.85 -41.46 17.74
C GLY A 56 8.88 -42.74 16.91
N SER A 57 9.27 -43.83 17.57
CA SER A 57 9.28 -45.17 16.99
C SER A 57 8.80 -46.17 18.02
N ASP A 58 8.08 -47.17 17.56
CA ASP A 58 7.60 -48.27 18.37
C ASP A 58 8.33 -49.58 18.02
N PRO A 59 8.90 -50.33 18.99
CA PRO A 59 9.59 -51.59 18.70
C PRO A 59 8.68 -52.67 18.08
N ASP A 60 7.39 -52.58 18.37
CA ASP A 60 6.36 -53.51 17.93
C ASP A 60 5.68 -53.07 16.62
N ASN A 61 5.99 -51.85 16.16
CA ASN A 61 5.44 -51.12 15.01
C ASN A 61 3.97 -50.72 15.17
N ASP A 62 3.54 -50.46 16.40
CA ASP A 62 2.22 -49.93 16.70
C ASP A 62 2.09 -48.44 16.35
N ASP A 63 0.86 -47.99 16.08
CA ASP A 63 0.55 -46.60 15.72
C ASP A 63 0.74 -45.66 16.93
N LEU A 64 1.35 -44.50 16.70
CA LEU A 64 1.69 -43.56 17.76
C LEU A 64 0.75 -42.36 17.84
N ILE A 65 0.20 -42.15 19.04
CA ILE A 65 -0.58 -40.96 19.39
C ILE A 65 0.29 -40.02 20.24
N TYR A 66 0.50 -38.80 19.77
CA TYR A 66 1.34 -37.81 20.43
C TYR A 66 0.52 -36.92 21.38
N SER A 67 1.14 -36.50 22.48
CA SER A 67 0.55 -35.52 23.41
C SER A 67 1.60 -34.56 23.98
N ILE A 68 1.18 -33.31 24.21
CA ILE A 68 2.01 -32.29 24.86
C ILE A 68 1.93 -32.49 26.38
N VAL A 69 3.08 -32.60 27.03
CA VAL A 69 3.19 -32.82 28.49
C VAL A 69 3.36 -31.47 29.21
N THR A 70 4.28 -30.63 28.73
CA THR A 70 4.44 -29.26 29.22
C THR A 70 4.41 -28.27 28.07
N ASN A 71 3.53 -27.28 28.14
CA ASN A 71 3.45 -26.20 27.15
C ASN A 71 4.68 -25.28 27.21
N PRO A 72 5.00 -24.60 26.09
CA PRO A 72 5.98 -23.52 26.09
C PRO A 72 5.56 -22.34 26.97
N THR A 73 6.52 -21.49 27.33
CA THR A 73 6.29 -20.32 28.21
C THR A 73 6.26 -19.00 27.45
N LYS A 74 6.79 -18.97 26.22
CA LYS A 74 6.88 -17.79 25.34
C LYS A 74 6.17 -18.00 24.00
N GLY A 75 5.29 -19.00 23.92
CA GLY A 75 4.49 -19.29 22.75
C GLY A 75 3.35 -20.24 23.08
N SER A 76 2.67 -20.74 22.04
CA SER A 76 1.62 -21.74 22.15
C SER A 76 1.87 -22.90 21.19
N ILE A 77 1.33 -24.08 21.52
CA ILE A 77 1.34 -25.26 20.66
C ILE A 77 -0.10 -25.62 20.29
N ASP A 78 -0.32 -25.85 19.00
CA ASP A 78 -1.46 -26.60 18.48
C ASP A 78 -0.94 -27.93 17.90
N LEU A 79 -1.47 -29.06 18.37
CA LEU A 79 -0.99 -30.40 17.99
C LEU A 79 -2.04 -31.10 17.14
N SER A 80 -1.64 -31.47 15.92
CA SER A 80 -2.46 -32.26 15.00
C SER A 80 -1.67 -33.50 14.55
N SER A 81 -2.10 -34.67 15.01
CA SER A 81 -1.35 -35.93 14.82
C SER A 81 0.08 -35.81 15.37
N ASN A 82 1.11 -36.04 14.56
CA ASN A 82 2.51 -35.86 14.93
C ASN A 82 3.08 -34.47 14.59
N THR A 83 2.25 -33.52 14.14
CA THR A 83 2.70 -32.18 13.76
C THR A 83 2.30 -31.17 14.84
N ALA A 84 3.30 -30.59 15.51
CA ALA A 84 3.12 -29.51 16.47
C ALA A 84 3.37 -28.16 15.78
N SER A 85 2.34 -27.31 15.72
CA SER A 85 2.43 -25.93 15.28
C SER A 85 2.78 -25.03 16.45
N TYR A 86 4.00 -24.48 16.46
CA TYR A 86 4.46 -23.54 17.48
C TYR A 86 4.28 -22.10 17.01
N THR A 87 3.61 -21.28 17.82
CA THR A 87 3.41 -19.84 17.58
C THR A 87 4.09 -19.04 18.70
N PRO A 88 5.21 -18.34 18.43
CA PRO A 88 5.83 -17.44 19.41
C PRO A 88 4.87 -16.31 19.83
N SER A 89 4.95 -15.89 21.09
CA SER A 89 4.35 -14.63 21.53
C SER A 89 5.12 -13.44 20.96
N SER A 90 4.47 -12.30 20.77
CA SER A 90 5.09 -11.10 20.17
C SER A 90 6.29 -10.54 20.96
N ASN A 91 6.40 -10.86 22.24
CA ASN A 91 7.53 -10.48 23.10
C ASN A 91 8.56 -11.60 23.30
N ALA A 92 8.49 -12.70 22.56
CA ALA A 92 9.35 -13.86 22.74
C ALA A 92 10.75 -13.62 22.14
N TYR A 93 11.78 -13.97 22.91
CA TYR A 93 13.19 -13.88 22.50
C TYR A 93 14.03 -14.96 23.20
N ASP A 94 15.26 -15.14 22.73
CA ASP A 94 16.24 -16.14 23.14
C ASP A 94 15.81 -17.60 22.88
N SER A 95 15.14 -18.22 23.85
CA SER A 95 14.74 -19.62 23.78
C SER A 95 13.43 -19.88 24.47
N ASP A 96 12.74 -20.92 24.00
CA ASP A 96 11.57 -21.53 24.62
C ASP A 96 11.65 -23.05 24.47
N SER A 97 10.79 -23.78 25.18
CA SER A 97 10.77 -25.23 25.07
C SER A 97 9.43 -25.80 25.50
N PHE A 98 9.06 -26.92 24.90
CA PHE A 98 7.93 -27.73 25.33
C PHE A 98 8.33 -29.20 25.38
N THR A 99 7.58 -30.02 26.12
CA THR A 99 7.84 -31.45 26.21
C THR A 99 6.66 -32.26 25.68
N TYR A 100 6.95 -33.43 25.13
CA TYR A 100 5.95 -34.31 24.55
C TYR A 100 6.24 -35.78 24.85
N LYS A 101 5.23 -36.61 24.68
CA LYS A 101 5.32 -38.08 24.70
C LYS A 101 4.45 -38.69 23.59
N ALA A 102 4.69 -39.94 23.28
CA ALA A 102 3.85 -40.77 22.42
C ALA A 102 3.23 -41.92 23.23
N ASN A 103 2.09 -42.43 22.77
CA ASN A 103 1.39 -43.58 23.32
C ASN A 103 1.03 -44.53 22.16
N ASP A 104 1.27 -45.82 22.35
CA ASP A 104 1.03 -46.90 21.38
C ASP A 104 -0.37 -47.55 21.52
N GLY A 105 -1.19 -47.04 22.46
CA GLY A 105 -2.48 -47.62 22.86
C GLY A 105 -2.47 -48.32 24.22
N GLU A 106 -1.29 -48.65 24.77
CA GLU A 106 -1.14 -49.33 26.06
C GLU A 106 -0.10 -48.63 26.97
N PHE A 107 1.07 -48.29 26.45
CA PHE A 107 2.17 -47.69 27.18
C PHE A 107 2.55 -46.29 26.68
N ASP A 108 2.96 -45.45 27.63
CA ASP A 108 3.57 -44.16 27.33
C ASP A 108 5.06 -44.30 27.05
N SER A 109 5.58 -43.49 26.12
CA SER A 109 7.00 -43.34 25.88
C SER A 109 7.72 -42.62 27.02
N ASN A 110 9.05 -42.52 26.90
CA ASN A 110 9.81 -41.48 27.59
C ASN A 110 9.28 -40.07 27.24
N ILE A 111 9.63 -39.07 28.04
CA ILE A 111 9.36 -37.66 27.71
C ILE A 111 10.55 -37.12 26.90
N ALA A 112 10.27 -36.43 25.79
CA ALA A 112 11.25 -35.71 24.97
C ALA A 112 11.00 -34.20 25.03
N THR A 113 12.06 -33.42 24.84
CA THR A 113 12.01 -31.95 24.83
C THR A 113 12.21 -31.44 23.41
N VAL A 114 11.38 -30.49 23.00
CA VAL A 114 11.63 -29.66 21.82
C VAL A 114 12.19 -28.33 22.29
N TYR A 115 13.42 -28.03 21.89
CA TYR A 115 14.07 -26.75 22.13
C TYR A 115 13.82 -25.82 20.95
N VAL A 116 13.26 -24.64 21.21
CA VAL A 116 13.02 -23.61 20.20
C VAL A 116 13.99 -22.46 20.42
N THR A 117 14.84 -22.21 19.42
CA THR A 117 15.69 -21.01 19.37
C THR A 117 14.90 -19.87 18.73
N LEU A 118 14.88 -18.71 19.40
CA LEU A 118 14.19 -17.49 19.00
C LEU A 118 15.21 -16.36 18.75
N PRO A 119 14.80 -15.23 18.13
CA PRO A 119 15.67 -14.07 17.99
C PRO A 119 16.16 -13.53 19.34
N ASN A 120 17.33 -12.91 19.39
CA ASN A 120 17.97 -12.42 20.63
C ASN A 120 17.34 -11.13 21.20
N THR A 121 16.27 -10.63 20.58
CA THR A 121 15.47 -9.49 21.00
C THR A 121 14.02 -9.77 20.64
N PRO A 122 13.04 -9.24 21.39
CA PRO A 122 11.64 -9.34 20.99
C PRO A 122 11.49 -8.96 19.53
N VAL A 123 10.76 -9.76 18.76
CA VAL A 123 10.29 -9.31 17.45
C VAL A 123 9.25 -8.23 17.72
N VAL A 124 9.71 -6.98 17.81
CA VAL A 124 8.81 -5.83 17.89
C VAL A 124 7.98 -5.91 16.61
N GLU A 125 6.71 -6.24 16.78
CA GLU A 125 5.74 -6.20 15.69
C GLU A 125 5.84 -4.81 15.06
N ASP A 126 6.29 -4.74 13.80
CA ASP A 126 6.43 -3.47 13.10
C ASP A 126 5.02 -3.00 12.74
N PRO A 127 4.46 -1.99 13.44
CA PRO A 127 3.06 -1.64 13.26
C PRO A 127 2.81 -1.18 11.82
N SER A 128 1.65 -1.53 11.28
CA SER A 128 1.22 -1.05 9.97
C SER A 128 1.07 0.47 9.93
N PHE A 129 1.14 1.09 8.75
CA PHE A 129 0.86 2.52 8.62
C PHE A 129 -0.53 2.91 9.15
N LYS A 130 -1.57 2.11 8.83
CA LYS A 130 -2.94 2.35 9.32
C LYS A 130 -3.05 2.25 10.84
N GLN A 131 -2.30 1.34 11.47
CA GLN A 131 -2.25 1.22 12.93
C GLN A 131 -1.58 2.46 13.54
N LEU A 132 -0.41 2.86 13.02
CA LEU A 132 0.30 4.06 13.48
C LEU A 132 -0.57 5.31 13.34
N VAL A 133 -1.31 5.45 12.23
CA VAL A 133 -2.25 6.55 12.04
C VAL A 133 -3.36 6.51 13.09
N SER A 134 -3.99 5.35 13.29
CA SER A 134 -5.10 5.20 14.24
C SER A 134 -4.71 5.46 15.70
N GLU A 135 -3.50 5.10 16.10
CA GLU A 135 -3.01 5.27 17.47
C GLU A 135 -2.54 6.71 17.74
N ASN A 136 -1.98 7.38 16.73
CA ASN A 136 -1.26 8.63 16.93
C ASN A 136 -1.99 9.88 16.40
N TYR A 137 -3.00 9.74 15.53
CA TYR A 137 -3.59 10.86 14.80
C TYR A 137 -5.12 10.86 14.83
N ASP A 138 -5.70 12.06 14.74
CA ASP A 138 -7.14 12.22 14.49
C ASP A 138 -7.43 11.86 13.03
N LYS A 139 -8.10 10.72 12.81
CA LYS A 139 -8.42 10.19 11.47
C LYS A 139 -9.38 11.06 10.65
N SER A 140 -9.99 12.09 11.25
CA SER A 140 -10.76 13.11 10.54
C SER A 140 -9.89 14.22 9.96
N LYS A 141 -8.66 14.39 10.48
CA LYS A 141 -7.71 15.45 10.09
C LYS A 141 -6.43 14.92 9.47
N PHE A 142 -6.20 13.61 9.49
CA PHE A 142 -4.99 13.00 8.98
C PHE A 142 -5.31 11.68 8.24
N ALA A 143 -4.75 11.52 7.04
CA ALA A 143 -4.77 10.26 6.32
C ALA A 143 -3.40 9.95 5.69
N PHE A 144 -3.04 8.67 5.70
CA PHE A 144 -1.82 8.15 5.06
C PHE A 144 -2.22 6.95 4.19
N GLY A 145 -1.88 7.01 2.91
CA GLY A 145 -2.37 6.05 1.92
C GLY A 145 -1.37 5.77 0.82
N ALA A 146 -1.79 4.89 -0.08
CA ALA A 146 -1.07 4.52 -1.29
C ALA A 146 -2.03 4.30 -2.46
N THR A 147 -1.57 4.59 -3.68
CA THR A 147 -2.32 4.40 -4.91
C THR A 147 -2.29 2.94 -5.37
N LEU A 148 -3.46 2.44 -5.80
CA LEU A 148 -3.61 1.15 -6.47
C LEU A 148 -4.05 1.34 -7.92
N ASN A 149 -3.53 0.49 -8.81
CA ASN A 149 -4.04 0.30 -10.16
C ASN A 149 -5.15 -0.76 -10.18
N TYR A 150 -6.08 -0.67 -11.12
CA TYR A 150 -7.12 -1.69 -11.34
C TYR A 150 -6.56 -3.12 -11.45
N PHE A 151 -5.44 -3.30 -12.15
CA PHE A 151 -4.83 -4.63 -12.33
C PHE A 151 -4.09 -5.16 -11.09
N GLN A 152 -4.07 -4.39 -10.00
CA GLN A 152 -3.50 -4.81 -8.72
C GLN A 152 -4.56 -5.27 -7.73
N LEU A 153 -5.86 -5.11 -8.06
CA LEU A 153 -6.93 -5.74 -7.28
C LEU A 153 -6.83 -7.27 -7.40
N ASP A 154 -7.24 -7.98 -6.36
CA ASP A 154 -7.16 -9.45 -6.24
C ASP A 154 -5.74 -10.00 -6.46
N SER A 155 -4.72 -9.28 -5.97
CA SER A 155 -3.31 -9.66 -6.11
C SER A 155 -2.53 -9.57 -4.80
N ASN A 156 -1.30 -10.09 -4.79
CA ASN A 156 -0.37 -9.91 -3.66
C ASN A 156 -0.06 -8.44 -3.35
N VAL A 157 -0.24 -7.52 -4.31
CA VAL A 157 -0.13 -6.07 -4.07
C VAL A 157 -1.34 -5.56 -3.28
N GLU A 158 -2.54 -6.08 -3.53
CA GLU A 158 -3.72 -5.78 -2.72
C GLU A 158 -3.55 -6.33 -1.30
N GLU A 159 -3.05 -7.55 -1.14
CA GLU A 159 -2.78 -8.14 0.19
C GLU A 159 -1.80 -7.27 1.00
N LEU A 160 -0.70 -6.84 0.38
CA LEU A 160 0.24 -5.90 1.00
C LEU A 160 -0.43 -4.56 1.29
N PHE A 161 -1.23 -4.04 0.37
CA PHE A 161 -1.93 -2.78 0.58
C PHE A 161 -2.86 -2.87 1.80
N LEU A 162 -3.67 -3.92 1.90
CA LEU A 162 -4.62 -4.12 2.99
C LEU A 162 -3.95 -4.41 4.33
N SER A 163 -2.72 -4.94 4.35
CA SER A 163 -1.97 -5.09 5.60
C SER A 163 -1.46 -3.74 6.13
N GLU A 164 -1.18 -2.78 5.25
CA GLU A 164 -0.50 -1.52 5.60
C GLU A 164 -1.40 -0.27 5.61
N PHE A 165 -2.41 -0.17 4.74
CA PHE A 165 -3.16 1.06 4.46
C PHE A 165 -4.68 0.89 4.59
N ASP A 166 -5.37 2.01 4.82
CA ASP A 166 -6.84 2.12 4.77
C ASP A 166 -7.33 3.33 3.93
N TYR A 167 -6.44 3.90 3.11
CA TYR A 167 -6.70 5.01 2.20
C TYR A 167 -6.01 4.76 0.85
N THR A 168 -6.78 4.84 -0.25
CA THR A 168 -6.25 4.71 -1.61
C THR A 168 -6.71 5.81 -2.56
N THR A 169 -5.95 5.95 -3.65
CA THR A 169 -6.36 6.66 -4.85
C THR A 169 -6.30 5.69 -6.04
N PRO A 170 -7.36 5.48 -6.81
CA PRO A 170 -7.31 4.64 -8.00
C PRO A 170 -6.51 5.33 -9.12
N GLU A 171 -5.37 4.76 -9.53
CA GLU A 171 -4.37 5.42 -10.39
C GLU A 171 -4.97 5.99 -11.69
N ASN A 172 -5.85 5.23 -12.33
CA ASN A 172 -6.41 5.57 -13.65
C ASN A 172 -7.92 5.37 -13.76
N SER A 173 -8.54 4.61 -12.86
CA SER A 173 -9.90 4.06 -13.06
C SER A 173 -11.00 5.11 -13.19
N PHE A 174 -10.78 6.32 -12.67
CA PHE A 174 -11.75 7.42 -12.67
C PHE A 174 -11.40 8.52 -13.71
N LYS A 175 -10.31 8.35 -14.45
CA LYS A 175 -9.94 9.30 -15.52
C LYS A 175 -10.96 9.25 -16.63
N GLN A 176 -11.23 10.39 -17.25
CA GLN A 176 -12.20 10.51 -18.34
C GLN A 176 -11.93 9.55 -19.49
N SER A 177 -10.66 9.32 -19.85
CA SER A 177 -10.24 8.37 -20.88
C SER A 177 -10.54 6.91 -20.59
N ILE A 178 -10.76 6.57 -19.32
CA ILE A 178 -11.14 5.23 -18.89
C ILE A 178 -12.65 5.12 -18.79
N VAL A 179 -13.31 6.08 -18.12
CA VAL A 179 -14.74 6.03 -17.81
C VAL A 179 -15.61 6.40 -19.02
N HIS A 180 -15.19 7.41 -19.78
CA HIS A 180 -15.91 7.96 -20.91
C HIS A 180 -14.98 8.12 -22.12
N PRO A 181 -14.48 7.00 -22.67
CA PRO A 181 -13.41 6.99 -23.66
C PRO A 181 -13.82 7.63 -24.99
N GLU A 182 -15.10 7.77 -25.30
CA GLU A 182 -15.68 8.41 -26.49
C GLU A 182 -17.08 8.96 -26.14
N PRO A 183 -17.60 10.00 -26.84
CA PRO A 183 -18.95 10.49 -26.61
C PRO A 183 -20.00 9.38 -26.72
N GLY A 184 -20.92 9.34 -25.76
CA GLY A 184 -21.95 8.29 -25.66
C GLY A 184 -21.47 6.91 -25.22
N VAL A 185 -20.17 6.69 -24.98
CA VAL A 185 -19.62 5.41 -24.54
C VAL A 185 -19.23 5.47 -23.07
N TRP A 186 -19.75 4.55 -22.26
CA TRP A 186 -19.50 4.48 -20.83
C TRP A 186 -18.84 3.16 -20.44
N LYS A 187 -17.80 3.21 -19.60
CA LYS A 187 -17.09 2.05 -19.06
C LYS A 187 -16.95 2.18 -17.55
N TRP A 188 -17.91 1.60 -16.83
CA TRP A 188 -17.99 1.70 -15.38
C TRP A 188 -17.27 0.57 -14.63
N ASP A 189 -16.88 -0.51 -15.31
CA ASP A 189 -16.35 -1.73 -14.69
C ASP A 189 -15.21 -1.46 -13.69
N ARG A 190 -14.27 -0.58 -14.06
CA ARG A 190 -13.13 -0.23 -13.19
C ARG A 190 -13.54 0.65 -12.01
N VAL A 191 -14.50 1.54 -12.20
CA VAL A 191 -15.07 2.35 -11.11
C VAL A 191 -15.78 1.43 -10.14
N GLU A 192 -16.63 0.54 -10.64
CA GLU A 192 -17.41 -0.40 -9.84
C GLU A 192 -16.52 -1.38 -9.06
N ALA A 193 -15.44 -1.87 -9.67
CA ALA A 193 -14.46 -2.69 -8.96
C ALA A 193 -13.82 -1.94 -7.78
N PHE A 194 -13.45 -0.67 -7.94
CA PHE A 194 -12.89 0.12 -6.85
C PHE A 194 -13.93 0.50 -5.78
N LEU A 195 -15.18 0.77 -6.17
CA LEU A 195 -16.28 0.97 -5.22
C LEU A 195 -16.50 -0.29 -4.38
N ASN A 196 -16.53 -1.47 -5.01
CA ASN A 196 -16.69 -2.75 -4.33
C ASN A 196 -15.49 -3.05 -3.40
N PHE A 197 -14.27 -2.86 -3.90
CA PHE A 197 -13.05 -3.00 -3.10
C PHE A 197 -13.07 -2.09 -1.86
N SER A 198 -13.39 -0.81 -2.07
CA SER A 198 -13.47 0.18 -1.00
C SER A 198 -14.53 -0.18 0.05
N ASN A 199 -15.73 -0.58 -0.38
CA ASN A 199 -16.82 -0.92 0.52
C ASN A 199 -16.55 -2.22 1.29
N THR A 200 -16.05 -3.26 0.62
CA THR A 200 -15.74 -4.56 1.24
C THR A 200 -14.65 -4.44 2.30
N ASN A 201 -13.60 -3.66 2.00
CA ASN A 201 -12.42 -3.55 2.86
C ASN A 201 -12.43 -2.31 3.79
N ASN A 202 -13.50 -1.51 3.74
CA ASN A 202 -13.61 -0.24 4.48
C ASN A 202 -12.42 0.72 4.22
N VAL A 203 -12.02 0.82 2.95
CA VAL A 203 -10.88 1.65 2.51
C VAL A 203 -11.40 3.00 2.03
N LYS A 204 -10.90 4.09 2.63
CA LYS A 204 -11.17 5.46 2.17
C LYS A 204 -10.61 5.68 0.78
N MET A 205 -11.29 6.48 -0.03
CA MET A 205 -10.91 6.69 -1.42
C MET A 205 -10.88 8.17 -1.83
N ARG A 206 -9.85 8.55 -2.57
CA ARG A 206 -9.79 9.78 -3.37
C ARG A 206 -10.10 9.44 -4.83
N VAL A 207 -11.03 10.17 -5.43
CA VAL A 207 -11.26 10.14 -6.88
C VAL A 207 -10.27 11.09 -7.55
N HIS A 208 -9.39 10.55 -8.37
CA HIS A 208 -8.32 11.31 -9.00
C HIS A 208 -8.54 11.51 -10.51
N GLY A 209 -8.23 12.73 -10.96
CA GLY A 209 -8.08 13.09 -12.37
C GLY A 209 -9.35 13.13 -13.22
N PRO A 210 -10.53 13.60 -12.75
CA PRO A 210 -11.68 13.79 -13.62
C PRO A 210 -11.38 14.75 -14.78
N ILE A 211 -10.83 15.95 -14.51
CA ILE A 211 -10.62 17.00 -15.53
C ILE A 211 -9.18 17.54 -15.51
N GLY A 212 -8.47 17.42 -16.63
CA GLY A 212 -7.09 17.92 -16.77
C GLY A 212 -6.42 17.49 -18.08
N PRO A 213 -5.09 17.60 -18.21
CA PRO A 213 -4.33 17.24 -19.43
C PRO A 213 -4.31 15.74 -19.77
N GLN A 214 -4.79 14.89 -18.86
CA GLN A 214 -4.88 13.43 -19.03
C GLN A 214 -6.24 12.97 -19.58
N SER A 215 -6.98 13.87 -20.25
CA SER A 215 -8.28 13.61 -20.85
C SER A 215 -8.17 12.81 -22.15
N SER A 216 -9.30 12.24 -22.59
CA SER A 216 -9.39 11.37 -23.76
C SER A 216 -8.77 11.96 -25.02
N THR A 217 -8.05 11.11 -25.77
CA THR A 217 -7.41 11.49 -27.03
C THR A 217 -8.40 12.05 -28.05
N TRP A 218 -9.65 11.57 -28.09
CA TRP A 218 -10.66 12.09 -29.02
C TRP A 218 -10.90 13.59 -28.82
N ALA A 219 -10.90 14.07 -27.58
CA ALA A 219 -11.18 15.47 -27.26
C ALA A 219 -10.10 16.40 -27.82
N LYS A 220 -8.90 15.86 -28.10
CA LYS A 220 -7.77 16.60 -28.67
C LYS A 220 -7.88 16.80 -30.18
N THR A 221 -8.56 15.91 -30.89
CA THR A 221 -8.79 15.98 -32.34
C THR A 221 -10.23 16.34 -32.68
N ASP A 222 -11.01 16.73 -31.68
CA ASP A 222 -12.43 16.98 -31.84
C ASP A 222 -12.67 18.26 -32.66
N SER A 223 -13.67 18.23 -33.54
CA SER A 223 -14.03 19.33 -34.43
C SER A 223 -15.34 20.03 -34.04
N ARG A 224 -15.94 19.65 -32.91
CA ARG A 224 -17.17 20.26 -32.38
C ARG A 224 -16.97 21.72 -31.99
N THR A 225 -18.08 22.45 -31.91
CA THR A 225 -18.06 23.82 -31.37
C THR A 225 -17.74 23.82 -29.88
N SER A 226 -17.36 24.97 -29.33
CA SER A 226 -17.12 25.13 -27.90
C SER A 226 -18.36 24.74 -27.07
N GLU A 227 -19.57 25.00 -27.56
CA GLU A 227 -20.84 24.61 -26.92
C GLU A 227 -21.05 23.10 -26.92
N GLU A 228 -20.88 22.44 -28.07
CA GLU A 228 -21.02 20.99 -28.22
C GLU A 228 -19.95 20.23 -27.42
N LEU A 229 -18.72 20.75 -27.33
CA LEU A 229 -17.67 20.20 -26.49
C LEU A 229 -17.99 20.38 -25.00
N SER A 230 -18.55 21.54 -24.63
CA SER A 230 -19.03 21.81 -23.27
C SER A 230 -20.10 20.81 -22.86
N GLN A 231 -21.04 20.45 -23.75
CA GLN A 231 -22.09 19.48 -23.42
C GLN A 231 -21.53 18.10 -23.05
N VAL A 232 -20.57 17.58 -23.82
CA VAL A 232 -19.94 16.28 -23.51
C VAL A 232 -19.09 16.34 -22.25
N TYR A 233 -18.40 17.45 -22.03
CA TYR A 233 -17.68 17.72 -20.79
C TYR A 233 -18.62 17.69 -19.57
N GLU A 234 -19.74 18.40 -19.66
CA GLU A 234 -20.72 18.53 -18.57
C GLU A 234 -21.43 17.20 -18.30
N GLU A 235 -21.77 16.44 -19.34
CA GLU A 235 -22.34 15.09 -19.24
C GLU A 235 -21.39 14.17 -18.46
N PHE A 236 -20.13 14.10 -18.89
CA PHE A 236 -19.12 13.26 -18.25
C PHE A 236 -19.01 13.54 -16.74
N LEU A 237 -18.75 14.80 -16.38
CA LEU A 237 -18.50 15.16 -15.00
C LEU A 237 -19.75 15.02 -14.13
N THR A 238 -20.93 15.34 -14.68
CA THR A 238 -22.20 15.21 -13.96
C THR A 238 -22.49 13.77 -13.58
N GLU A 239 -22.38 12.83 -14.53
CA GLU A 239 -22.66 11.43 -14.26
C GLU A 239 -21.60 10.80 -13.35
N LEU A 240 -20.32 11.20 -13.49
CA LEU A 240 -19.28 10.79 -12.55
C LEU A 240 -19.62 11.27 -11.13
N CYS A 241 -19.93 12.55 -10.94
CA CYS A 241 -20.28 13.14 -9.64
C CYS A 241 -21.46 12.40 -8.99
N LYS A 242 -22.54 12.15 -9.75
CA LYS A 242 -23.70 11.38 -9.27
C LYS A 242 -23.31 9.97 -8.82
N LYS A 243 -22.50 9.27 -9.64
CA LYS A 243 -22.06 7.89 -9.35
C LYS A 243 -21.25 7.82 -8.05
N ILE A 244 -20.39 8.82 -7.78
CA ILE A 244 -19.50 8.80 -6.61
C ILE A 244 -20.14 9.34 -5.33
N ASN A 245 -21.02 10.35 -5.41
CA ASN A 245 -21.54 11.08 -4.25
C ASN A 245 -22.32 10.22 -3.24
N GLY A 246 -22.87 9.09 -3.68
CA GLY A 246 -23.60 8.14 -2.83
C GLY A 246 -22.71 7.22 -1.98
N ASN A 247 -21.38 7.26 -2.14
CA ASN A 247 -20.46 6.32 -1.50
C ASN A 247 -19.75 6.97 -0.33
N SER A 248 -20.03 6.52 0.89
CA SER A 248 -19.48 7.10 2.14
C SER A 248 -17.97 7.00 2.27
N ASN A 249 -17.34 6.08 1.54
CA ASN A 249 -15.89 5.89 1.56
C ASN A 249 -15.15 6.82 0.60
N ILE A 250 -15.85 7.50 -0.32
CA ILE A 250 -15.24 8.52 -1.18
C ILE A 250 -15.24 9.84 -0.43
N LEU A 251 -14.04 10.32 -0.06
CA LEU A 251 -13.88 11.52 0.75
C LEU A 251 -13.48 12.74 -0.07
N TRP A 252 -12.66 12.53 -1.11
CA TRP A 252 -12.07 13.61 -1.90
C TRP A 252 -12.22 13.35 -3.38
N MET A 253 -12.36 14.43 -4.16
CA MET A 253 -12.27 14.41 -5.61
C MET A 253 -11.35 15.53 -6.08
N ASP A 254 -10.36 15.19 -6.92
CA ASP A 254 -9.51 16.15 -7.60
C ASP A 254 -10.26 16.80 -8.78
N VAL A 255 -11.19 17.72 -8.49
CA VAL A 255 -12.12 18.29 -9.48
C VAL A 255 -11.43 18.79 -10.75
N VAL A 256 -10.30 19.48 -10.57
CA VAL A 256 -9.39 19.85 -11.66
C VAL A 256 -7.96 19.44 -11.32
N ASN A 257 -7.21 19.08 -12.35
CA ASN A 257 -5.85 18.56 -12.24
C ASN A 257 -4.90 19.27 -13.22
N GLU A 258 -3.76 19.75 -12.73
CA GLU A 258 -2.64 20.27 -13.54
C GLU A 258 -3.01 21.40 -14.51
N THR A 259 -3.79 22.37 -14.05
CA THR A 259 -4.32 23.42 -14.94
C THR A 259 -3.36 24.58 -15.18
N ILE A 260 -2.28 24.68 -14.40
CA ILE A 260 -1.31 25.79 -14.42
C ILE A 260 0.12 25.23 -14.57
N ASP A 261 0.94 25.85 -15.43
CA ASP A 261 2.34 25.46 -15.63
C ASP A 261 3.29 26.06 -14.57
N SER A 262 4.57 25.66 -14.60
CA SER A 262 5.57 26.14 -13.63
C SER A 262 5.83 27.65 -13.68
N ASN A 263 5.44 28.33 -14.76
CA ASN A 263 5.62 29.77 -14.97
C ASN A 263 4.38 30.57 -14.58
N GLY A 264 3.30 29.93 -14.13
CA GLY A 264 2.04 30.60 -13.77
C GLY A 264 1.11 30.87 -14.96
N ASN A 265 1.33 30.20 -16.10
CA ASN A 265 0.41 30.26 -17.23
C ASN A 265 -0.60 29.11 -17.14
N TRP A 266 -1.76 29.27 -17.78
CA TRP A 266 -2.66 28.14 -18.00
C TRP A 266 -1.96 27.07 -18.83
N THR A 267 -2.16 25.80 -18.48
CA THR A 267 -1.72 24.68 -19.32
C THR A 267 -2.58 24.63 -20.58
N ASP A 268 -2.18 25.43 -21.55
CA ASP A 268 -2.81 25.52 -22.85
C ASP A 268 -2.36 24.37 -23.78
N LYS A 269 -2.91 24.38 -24.99
CA LYS A 269 -2.60 23.46 -26.09
C LYS A 269 -1.11 23.16 -26.25
N ARG A 270 -0.72 21.88 -26.19
CA ARG A 270 0.60 21.40 -26.65
C ARG A 270 0.44 20.79 -28.04
N ASN A 271 1.32 21.10 -28.99
CA ASN A 271 1.19 20.56 -30.34
C ASN A 271 1.35 19.02 -30.36
N GLY A 272 0.27 18.30 -30.69
CA GLY A 272 0.27 16.87 -31.01
C GLY A 272 -0.61 16.01 -30.08
N THR A 273 -1.19 14.93 -30.62
CA THR A 273 -2.12 14.04 -29.89
C THR A 273 -1.47 13.19 -28.79
N ASN A 274 -0.15 12.99 -28.88
CA ASN A 274 0.65 12.24 -27.91
C ASN A 274 1.26 13.11 -26.81
N GLN A 275 0.97 14.42 -26.80
CA GLN A 275 1.44 15.33 -25.78
C GLN A 275 0.38 15.47 -24.69
N TRP A 276 0.83 15.69 -23.45
CA TRP A 276 0.05 15.89 -22.22
C TRP A 276 -0.75 17.22 -22.29
N GLU A 277 -1.66 17.30 -23.26
CA GLU A 277 -2.45 18.47 -23.63
C GLU A 277 -3.82 18.44 -22.95
N ASN A 278 -4.25 19.59 -22.39
CA ASN A 278 -5.59 19.76 -21.85
C ASN A 278 -6.58 20.19 -22.96
N PRO A 279 -7.45 19.28 -23.44
CA PRO A 279 -8.34 19.56 -24.55
C PRO A 279 -9.48 20.52 -24.18
N TRP A 280 -9.77 20.69 -22.90
CA TRP A 280 -10.91 21.49 -22.43
C TRP A 280 -10.67 23.00 -22.52
N THR A 281 -9.44 23.41 -22.81
CA THR A 281 -9.12 24.81 -23.12
C THR A 281 -9.87 25.33 -24.36
N GLN A 282 -10.32 24.42 -25.24
CA GLN A 282 -11.14 24.72 -26.43
C GLN A 282 -12.55 25.25 -26.09
N ILE A 283 -13.04 25.03 -24.86
CA ILE A 283 -14.31 25.61 -24.39
C ILE A 283 -14.19 27.13 -24.24
N GLY A 284 -12.97 27.65 -24.09
CA GLY A 284 -12.68 29.07 -24.00
C GLY A 284 -12.48 29.58 -22.57
N LYS A 285 -12.40 30.90 -22.45
CA LYS A 285 -12.18 31.64 -21.20
C LYS A 285 -13.33 32.63 -21.02
N ASN A 286 -13.64 32.98 -19.78
CA ASN A 286 -14.55 34.08 -19.50
C ASN A 286 -13.86 35.45 -19.68
N ASP A 287 -14.59 36.53 -19.42
CA ASP A 287 -14.09 37.91 -19.56
C ASP A 287 -12.89 38.22 -18.64
N ASP A 288 -12.78 37.53 -17.50
CA ASP A 288 -11.64 37.65 -16.57
C ASP A 288 -10.42 36.80 -16.98
N GLY A 289 -10.51 36.09 -18.12
CA GLY A 289 -9.44 35.24 -18.63
C GLY A 289 -9.29 33.90 -17.89
N ILE A 290 -10.28 33.48 -17.10
CA ILE A 290 -10.32 32.19 -16.42
C ILE A 290 -10.92 31.13 -17.37
N PRO A 291 -10.27 29.96 -17.54
CA PRO A 291 -10.79 28.89 -18.38
C PRO A 291 -12.17 28.41 -17.91
N LEU A 292 -13.13 28.38 -18.84
CA LEU A 292 -14.52 28.04 -18.54
C LEU A 292 -14.67 26.61 -18.00
N TYR A 293 -13.84 25.69 -18.46
CA TYR A 293 -13.86 24.30 -17.97
C TYR A 293 -13.55 24.22 -16.46
N ILE A 294 -12.72 25.11 -15.90
CA ILE A 294 -12.41 25.09 -14.46
C ILE A 294 -13.65 25.52 -13.66
N ILE A 295 -14.29 26.61 -14.10
CA ILE A 295 -15.49 27.15 -13.44
C ILE A 295 -16.61 26.11 -13.48
N LYS A 296 -16.91 25.57 -14.67
CA LYS A 296 -17.91 24.53 -14.87
C LYS A 296 -17.65 23.28 -14.04
N ALA A 297 -16.38 22.89 -13.87
CA ALA A 297 -16.00 21.73 -13.07
C ALA A 297 -16.53 21.84 -11.64
N PHE A 298 -16.26 22.98 -11.00
CA PHE A 298 -16.65 23.24 -9.63
C PHE A 298 -18.16 23.51 -9.49
N GLU A 299 -18.80 24.15 -10.48
CA GLU A 299 -20.26 24.30 -10.51
C GLU A 299 -20.96 22.92 -10.49
N ILE A 300 -20.55 22.01 -11.37
CA ILE A 300 -21.10 20.65 -11.47
C ILE A 300 -20.80 19.85 -10.21
N ALA A 301 -19.54 19.86 -9.75
CA ALA A 301 -19.13 19.08 -8.60
C ALA A 301 -19.83 19.53 -7.31
N GLN A 302 -20.00 20.83 -7.11
CA GLN A 302 -20.76 21.35 -5.97
C GLN A 302 -22.24 20.93 -6.03
N GLN A 303 -22.84 20.93 -7.22
CA GLN A 303 -24.24 20.56 -7.39
C GLN A 303 -24.49 19.05 -7.24
N HIS A 304 -23.60 18.22 -7.79
CA HIS A 304 -23.83 16.78 -7.95
C HIS A 304 -22.99 15.90 -7.02
N ALA A 305 -21.96 16.45 -6.39
CA ALA A 305 -21.13 15.79 -5.38
C ALA A 305 -21.08 16.56 -4.02
N PRO A 306 -22.23 16.97 -3.45
CA PRO A 306 -22.24 17.78 -2.23
C PRO A 306 -21.63 17.09 -0.99
N ASN A 307 -21.50 15.76 -0.98
CA ASN A 307 -20.96 15.01 0.16
C ASN A 307 -19.45 14.75 0.07
N ILE A 308 -18.79 15.22 -0.99
CA ILE A 308 -17.37 14.97 -1.27
C ILE A 308 -16.59 16.28 -1.18
N SER A 309 -15.41 16.24 -0.57
CA SER A 309 -14.48 17.38 -0.54
C SER A 309 -13.89 17.64 -1.93
N LEU A 310 -14.07 18.86 -2.43
CA LEU A 310 -13.70 19.30 -3.77
C LEU A 310 -12.29 19.89 -3.77
N VAL A 311 -11.34 19.16 -4.37
CA VAL A 311 -9.91 19.47 -4.32
C VAL A 311 -9.43 20.04 -5.65
N PHE A 312 -8.65 21.13 -5.58
CA PHE A 312 -7.86 21.63 -6.70
C PHE A 312 -6.47 20.98 -6.67
N ASN A 313 -6.17 20.02 -7.55
CA ASN A 313 -4.91 19.28 -7.53
C ASN A 313 -3.91 19.81 -8.57
N GLN A 314 -2.64 19.95 -8.18
CA GLN A 314 -1.65 20.61 -9.01
C GLN A 314 -0.30 19.88 -9.04
N HIS A 315 0.24 19.76 -10.26
CA HIS A 315 1.60 19.28 -10.56
C HIS A 315 2.63 20.42 -10.52
N ALA A 316 3.90 20.05 -10.52
CA ALA A 316 5.13 20.85 -10.42
C ALA A 316 5.65 21.02 -9.00
N GLY A 317 6.78 21.71 -8.85
CA GLY A 317 7.50 21.82 -7.60
C GLY A 317 7.11 23.07 -6.81
N MET A 318 8.10 23.67 -6.17
CA MET A 318 7.97 24.89 -5.36
C MET A 318 8.32 26.15 -6.17
N GLN A 319 7.69 26.33 -7.34
CA GLN A 319 7.81 27.53 -8.17
C GLN A 319 6.78 28.59 -7.73
N PRO A 320 7.20 29.79 -7.29
CA PRO A 320 6.27 30.78 -6.77
C PRO A 320 5.22 31.28 -7.76
N ALA A 321 5.59 31.46 -9.04
CA ALA A 321 4.67 31.97 -10.06
C ALA A 321 3.44 31.06 -10.24
N MET A 322 3.66 29.75 -10.30
CA MET A 322 2.58 28.76 -10.37
C MET A 322 1.69 28.81 -9.12
N TRP A 323 2.29 28.74 -7.93
CA TRP A 323 1.50 28.72 -6.68
C TRP A 323 0.73 30.01 -6.46
N ASN A 324 1.27 31.17 -6.86
CA ASN A 324 0.52 32.42 -6.84
C ASN A 324 -0.71 32.34 -7.75
N LYS A 325 -0.56 31.84 -8.98
CA LYS A 325 -1.68 31.68 -9.91
C LYS A 325 -2.73 30.68 -9.40
N VAL A 326 -2.32 29.57 -8.78
CA VAL A 326 -3.23 28.60 -8.14
C VAL A 326 -4.03 29.28 -7.04
N LYS A 327 -3.35 30.00 -6.13
CA LYS A 327 -3.98 30.72 -5.02
C LYS A 327 -4.97 31.77 -5.51
N GLU A 328 -4.59 32.58 -6.50
CA GLU A 328 -5.47 33.56 -7.15
C GLU A 328 -6.71 32.91 -7.75
N THR A 329 -6.53 31.77 -8.42
CA THR A 329 -7.64 31.03 -9.07
C THR A 329 -8.61 30.48 -8.03
N ILE A 330 -8.11 29.88 -6.95
CA ILE A 330 -8.97 29.36 -5.87
C ILE A 330 -9.76 30.50 -5.22
N LEU A 331 -9.11 31.62 -4.89
CA LEU A 331 -9.79 32.77 -4.32
C LEU A 331 -10.85 33.35 -5.28
N TYR A 332 -10.55 33.40 -6.58
CA TYR A 332 -11.50 33.82 -7.60
C TYR A 332 -12.76 32.93 -7.61
N LEU A 333 -12.59 31.60 -7.61
CA LEU A 333 -13.69 30.65 -7.61
C LEU A 333 -14.51 30.73 -6.30
N LYS A 334 -13.84 30.81 -5.13
CA LYS A 334 -14.52 30.99 -3.84
C LYS A 334 -15.31 32.30 -3.78
N ASN A 335 -14.77 33.39 -4.33
CA ASN A 335 -15.46 34.68 -4.41
C ASN A 335 -16.70 34.66 -5.33
N LYS A 336 -16.77 33.73 -6.28
CA LYS A 336 -17.97 33.44 -7.08
C LYS A 336 -19.00 32.56 -6.34
N GLY A 337 -18.72 32.14 -5.10
CA GLY A 337 -19.58 31.26 -4.32
C GLY A 337 -19.39 29.77 -4.62
N LEU A 338 -18.33 29.41 -5.36
CA LEU A 338 -18.02 28.02 -5.63
C LEU A 338 -17.32 27.38 -4.44
N ARG A 339 -17.65 26.11 -4.18
CA ARG A 339 -17.05 25.32 -3.10
C ARG A 339 -15.71 24.72 -3.57
N ILE A 340 -14.65 25.08 -2.87
CA ILE A 340 -13.33 24.46 -2.96
C ILE A 340 -12.92 24.18 -1.54
N ASP A 341 -12.75 22.90 -1.23
CA ASP A 341 -12.56 22.39 0.12
C ASP A 341 -11.09 22.03 0.38
N GLY A 342 -10.28 21.82 -0.67
CA GLY A 342 -8.89 21.42 -0.50
C GLY A 342 -7.96 21.84 -1.63
N LEU A 343 -6.67 21.89 -1.30
CA LEU A 343 -5.56 22.10 -2.23
C LEU A 343 -4.65 20.85 -2.26
N GLY A 344 -4.45 20.28 -3.44
CA GLY A 344 -3.59 19.13 -3.66
C GLY A 344 -2.26 19.50 -4.31
N TRP A 345 -1.18 18.92 -3.80
CA TRP A 345 0.14 18.92 -4.44
C TRP A 345 0.54 17.47 -4.73
N GLN A 346 0.79 17.18 -6.01
CA GLN A 346 1.18 15.84 -6.44
C GLN A 346 2.45 15.36 -5.76
N GLY A 347 3.48 16.20 -5.67
CA GLY A 347 4.70 15.82 -4.94
C GLY A 347 5.63 14.88 -5.70
N HIS A 348 5.62 14.87 -7.03
CA HIS A 348 6.62 14.14 -7.82
C HIS A 348 8.04 14.69 -7.58
N LEU A 349 8.81 14.02 -6.73
CA LEU A 349 10.15 14.43 -6.34
C LEU A 349 11.19 13.94 -7.36
N ARG A 350 12.33 14.62 -7.43
CA ARG A 350 13.43 14.24 -8.33
C ARG A 350 14.78 14.46 -7.67
N ASP A 351 15.69 13.52 -7.90
CA ASP A 351 17.02 13.53 -7.31
C ASP A 351 17.92 14.69 -7.77
N ASN A 352 17.72 15.23 -8.98
CA ASN A 352 18.45 16.41 -9.47
C ASN A 352 17.84 17.75 -9.04
N VAL A 353 16.64 17.74 -8.46
CA VAL A 353 15.98 18.97 -7.97
C VAL A 353 16.11 19.07 -6.45
N VAL A 354 16.06 17.93 -5.75
CA VAL A 354 16.24 17.78 -4.29
C VAL A 354 15.34 18.71 -3.46
N LEU A 355 14.12 18.97 -3.93
CA LEU A 355 13.15 19.86 -3.28
C LEU A 355 12.91 19.48 -1.81
N SER A 356 12.70 18.19 -1.56
CA SER A 356 12.34 17.66 -0.24
C SER A 356 13.49 17.65 0.76
N LEU A 357 14.72 18.01 0.37
CA LEU A 357 15.88 18.10 1.27
C LEU A 357 16.52 19.48 1.23
N ASN A 358 15.84 20.48 0.65
CA ASN A 358 16.28 21.86 0.62
C ASN A 358 15.46 22.69 1.63
N GLN A 359 16.14 23.35 2.57
CA GLN A 359 15.52 24.15 3.64
C GLN A 359 14.53 25.21 3.10
N SER A 360 14.94 25.98 2.09
CA SER A 360 14.13 27.06 1.54
C SER A 360 12.86 26.53 0.85
N LYS A 361 12.98 25.44 0.09
CA LYS A 361 11.82 24.81 -0.57
C LYS A 361 10.85 24.19 0.42
N LEU A 362 11.32 23.55 1.47
CA LEU A 362 10.47 23.02 2.54
C LEU A 362 9.77 24.14 3.33
N ASN A 363 10.47 25.22 3.63
CA ASN A 363 9.86 26.40 4.26
C ASN A 363 8.75 27.00 3.37
N TYR A 364 8.97 27.03 2.05
CA TYR A 364 7.95 27.48 1.12
C TYR A 364 6.73 26.54 1.08
N LEU A 365 6.94 25.22 1.06
CA LEU A 365 5.86 24.24 1.19
C LEU A 365 5.04 24.48 2.47
N LEU A 366 5.69 24.63 3.62
CA LEU A 366 5.02 24.91 4.90
C LEU A 366 4.15 26.19 4.82
N SER A 367 4.62 27.22 4.12
CA SER A 367 3.86 28.45 3.90
C SER A 367 2.64 28.27 2.99
N ILE A 368 2.68 27.33 2.04
CA ILE A 368 1.53 26.98 1.20
C ILE A 368 0.49 26.23 2.04
N ILE A 369 0.92 25.31 2.90
CA ILE A 369 0.02 24.59 3.82
C ILE A 369 -0.66 25.59 4.78
N ASP A 370 0.10 26.51 5.37
CA ASP A 370 -0.46 27.57 6.21
C ASP A 370 -1.46 28.44 5.46
N TRP A 371 -1.13 28.82 4.22
CA TRP A 371 -2.05 29.57 3.36
C TRP A 371 -3.34 28.78 3.09
N ALA A 372 -3.26 27.48 2.81
CA ALA A 372 -4.43 26.65 2.57
C ALA A 372 -5.34 26.62 3.81
N HIS A 373 -4.79 26.28 4.97
CA HIS A 373 -5.55 26.20 6.22
C HIS A 373 -6.16 27.57 6.62
N ASN A 374 -5.43 28.68 6.42
CA ASN A 374 -5.94 30.03 6.68
C ASN A 374 -7.06 30.47 5.72
N ASN A 375 -7.28 29.76 4.61
CA ASN A 375 -8.34 30.02 3.65
C ASN A 375 -9.40 28.91 3.65
N ASP A 376 -9.53 28.17 4.76
CA ASP A 376 -10.47 27.06 4.95
C ASP A 376 -10.36 26.02 3.84
N LEU A 377 -9.11 25.57 3.58
CA LEU A 377 -8.80 24.49 2.64
C LEU A 377 -8.00 23.41 3.37
N ASP A 378 -8.36 22.16 3.14
CA ASP A 378 -7.51 21.00 3.42
C ASP A 378 -6.23 21.07 2.57
N PHE A 379 -5.14 20.44 3.00
CA PHE A 379 -3.93 20.31 2.20
C PHE A 379 -3.53 18.84 1.97
N HIS A 380 -3.32 18.48 0.71
CA HIS A 380 -3.09 17.08 0.34
C HIS A 380 -1.75 16.92 -0.39
N ILE A 381 -0.92 16.00 0.10
CA ILE A 381 0.09 15.34 -0.73
C ILE A 381 -0.61 14.17 -1.43
N THR A 382 -0.78 14.26 -2.74
CA THR A 382 -1.70 13.39 -3.49
C THR A 382 -1.01 12.26 -4.24
N GLU A 383 0.22 12.46 -4.71
CA GLU A 383 0.87 11.56 -5.69
C GLU A 383 2.39 11.45 -5.46
N ILE A 384 2.84 11.40 -4.21
CA ILE A 384 4.28 11.46 -3.97
C ILE A 384 4.97 10.22 -4.53
N ASP A 385 5.95 10.47 -5.38
CA ASP A 385 6.91 9.51 -5.89
C ASP A 385 8.31 10.15 -5.96
N TYR A 386 9.34 9.35 -6.24
CA TYR A 386 10.71 9.85 -6.32
C TYR A 386 11.42 9.37 -7.58
N ARG A 387 11.78 10.30 -8.46
CA ARG A 387 12.63 10.01 -9.61
C ARG A 387 14.10 9.91 -9.21
N MET A 388 14.68 8.73 -9.36
CA MET A 388 16.14 8.52 -9.33
C MET A 388 16.71 8.69 -10.75
N ILE A 389 17.98 9.06 -10.86
CA ILE A 389 18.58 9.46 -12.14
C ILE A 389 19.69 8.52 -12.56
N SER A 390 20.41 7.90 -11.62
CA SER A 390 21.37 6.86 -11.99
C SER A 390 20.63 5.57 -12.37
N ASP A 391 21.22 4.82 -13.29
CA ASP A 391 20.76 3.48 -13.66
C ASP A 391 21.94 2.49 -13.59
N PRO A 392 21.98 1.57 -12.61
CA PRO A 392 21.05 1.44 -11.49
C PRO A 392 21.23 2.59 -10.45
N PRO A 393 20.20 2.93 -9.66
CA PRO A 393 20.33 3.92 -8.60
C PRO A 393 21.35 3.52 -7.53
N ASN A 394 22.12 4.50 -7.02
CA ASN A 394 23.12 4.25 -6.00
C ASN A 394 22.58 4.43 -4.56
N SER A 395 23.34 3.99 -3.56
CA SER A 395 22.92 4.04 -2.14
C SER A 395 22.62 5.46 -1.63
N ASN A 396 23.26 6.50 -2.19
CA ASN A 396 22.97 7.87 -1.79
C ASN A 396 21.61 8.34 -2.32
N GLU A 397 21.21 7.93 -3.53
CA GLU A 397 19.88 8.20 -4.06
C GLU A 397 18.80 7.53 -3.21
N TYR A 398 18.99 6.27 -2.80
CA TYR A 398 18.07 5.60 -1.87
C TYR A 398 17.98 6.30 -0.51
N ASN A 399 19.10 6.81 0.02
CA ASN A 399 19.10 7.61 1.25
C ASN A 399 18.36 8.94 1.07
N ARG A 400 18.56 9.64 -0.05
CA ARG A 400 17.86 10.89 -0.37
C ARG A 400 16.37 10.68 -0.55
N HIS A 401 15.99 9.62 -1.25
CA HIS A 401 14.59 9.22 -1.42
C HIS A 401 13.90 8.98 -0.06
N ALA A 402 14.50 8.15 0.81
CA ALA A 402 13.91 7.85 2.11
C ALA A 402 13.79 9.11 2.98
N ASN A 403 14.83 9.96 3.05
CA ASN A 403 14.78 11.20 3.81
C ASN A 403 13.83 12.24 3.19
N GLY A 404 13.73 12.27 1.85
CA GLY A 404 12.85 13.19 1.13
C GLY A 404 11.38 12.91 1.43
N TYR A 405 10.98 11.64 1.34
CA TYR A 405 9.64 11.19 1.75
C TYR A 405 9.37 11.52 3.23
N ALA A 406 10.32 11.20 4.11
CA ALA A 406 10.19 11.50 5.53
C ALA A 406 10.01 13.00 5.78
N ASN A 407 10.76 13.87 5.10
CA ASN A 407 10.61 15.33 5.23
C ASN A 407 9.25 15.83 4.77
N ILE A 408 8.70 15.34 3.65
CA ILE A 408 7.36 15.74 3.21
C ILE A 408 6.30 15.29 4.23
N LEU A 409 6.41 14.06 4.75
CA LEU A 409 5.54 13.57 5.80
C LEU A 409 5.67 14.41 7.09
N LYS A 410 6.89 14.73 7.52
CA LYS A 410 7.16 15.60 8.69
C LYS A 410 6.57 16.99 8.50
N ALA A 411 6.58 17.54 7.28
CA ALA A 411 6.00 18.84 6.98
C ALA A 411 4.48 18.84 7.19
N ILE A 412 3.77 17.82 6.69
CA ILE A 412 2.31 17.72 6.95
C ILE A 412 2.01 17.40 8.42
N ILE A 413 2.82 16.55 9.08
CA ILE A 413 2.68 16.29 10.52
C ILE A 413 2.79 17.60 11.29
N ALA A 414 3.74 18.47 10.96
CA ALA A 414 3.91 19.77 11.63
C ALA A 414 2.68 20.70 11.47
N LYS A 415 1.86 20.50 10.45
CA LYS A 415 0.68 21.33 10.13
C LYS A 415 -0.67 20.68 10.46
N ARG A 416 -0.67 19.42 10.93
CA ARG A 416 -1.87 18.64 11.25
C ARG A 416 -2.84 19.28 12.26
N SER A 417 -2.37 20.22 13.07
CA SER A 417 -3.21 20.87 14.10
C SER A 417 -3.99 22.07 13.56
N SER A 418 -3.61 22.64 12.42
CA SER A 418 -4.28 23.82 11.84
C SER A 418 -5.28 23.50 10.73
N GLY A 419 -5.38 22.24 10.29
CA GLY A 419 -6.30 21.82 9.22
C GLY A 419 -6.16 20.33 8.91
N VAL A 420 -6.92 19.83 7.93
CA VAL A 420 -6.81 18.45 7.45
C VAL A 420 -5.59 18.34 6.54
N VAL A 421 -4.79 17.29 6.75
CA VAL A 421 -3.68 16.95 5.88
C VAL A 421 -3.70 15.50 5.45
N THR A 422 -3.30 15.22 4.20
CA THR A 422 -3.18 13.82 3.72
C THR A 422 -1.85 13.55 3.05
N PHE A 423 -1.38 12.30 3.13
CA PHE A 423 -0.23 11.79 2.41
C PHE A 423 -0.63 10.56 1.60
N ASN A 424 -0.38 10.57 0.29
CA ASN A 424 -0.62 9.41 -0.56
C ASN A 424 0.57 9.18 -1.48
N THR A 425 1.18 7.99 -1.39
CA THR A 425 2.22 7.58 -2.35
C THR A 425 1.57 7.19 -3.68
N TRP A 426 2.15 7.58 -4.81
CA TRP A 426 1.55 7.30 -6.12
C TRP A 426 1.62 5.84 -6.58
N GLY A 427 2.18 4.98 -5.73
CA GLY A 427 2.19 3.55 -5.88
C GLY A 427 2.70 2.90 -4.58
N VAL A 428 2.50 1.59 -4.49
CA VAL A 428 2.96 0.79 -3.35
C VAL A 428 4.43 0.39 -3.54
N TYR A 429 4.77 -0.13 -4.72
CA TYR A 429 6.02 -0.83 -4.98
C TYR A 429 6.70 -0.40 -6.28
N ASP A 430 8.02 -0.57 -6.35
CA ASP A 430 8.81 -0.27 -7.55
C ASP A 430 8.43 -1.20 -8.72
N LYS A 431 7.88 -0.66 -9.81
CA LYS A 431 7.49 -1.43 -11.01
C LYS A 431 8.73 -1.96 -11.74
N ASN A 432 8.69 -3.21 -12.23
CA ASN A 432 9.74 -3.83 -13.04
C ASN A 432 9.56 -3.50 -14.55
N GLY A 433 10.62 -3.06 -15.24
CA GLY A 433 10.65 -2.92 -16.71
C GLY A 433 11.63 -1.85 -17.21
N ALA A 434 12.29 -2.09 -18.34
CA ALA A 434 13.38 -1.27 -18.90
C ALA A 434 13.01 0.22 -19.16
N GLU A 435 11.72 0.52 -19.37
CA GLU A 435 11.21 1.89 -19.55
C GLU A 435 10.54 2.46 -18.29
N ASN A 436 10.41 1.65 -17.24
CA ASN A 436 9.61 1.92 -16.03
C ASN A 436 10.46 2.23 -14.78
N HIS A 437 11.76 2.46 -14.95
CA HIS A 437 12.71 2.61 -13.84
C HIS A 437 12.79 4.01 -13.23
N GLU A 438 11.99 4.96 -13.72
CA GLU A 438 12.14 6.36 -13.35
C GLU A 438 11.72 6.63 -11.89
N TYR A 439 10.51 6.21 -11.49
CA TYR A 439 9.92 6.57 -10.21
C TYR A 439 9.97 5.42 -9.21
N LYS A 440 10.36 5.75 -7.97
CA LYS A 440 10.47 4.83 -6.83
C LYS A 440 9.42 5.16 -5.77
N TYR A 441 8.92 4.11 -5.13
CA TYR A 441 7.87 4.14 -4.09
C TYR A 441 8.42 3.65 -2.75
N ILE A 442 7.64 3.03 -1.87
CA ILE A 442 8.10 2.65 -0.52
C ILE A 442 8.48 1.16 -0.40
N TYR A 443 7.94 0.29 -1.26
CA TYR A 443 8.36 -1.12 -1.37
C TYR A 443 9.20 -1.36 -2.64
N ASP A 444 10.08 -2.35 -2.61
CA ASP A 444 10.83 -2.80 -3.79
C ASP A 444 9.98 -3.66 -4.72
N SER A 445 10.54 -4.10 -5.83
CA SER A 445 9.79 -4.87 -6.83
C SER A 445 9.43 -6.31 -6.41
N ASN A 446 9.96 -6.78 -5.30
CA ASN A 446 9.62 -8.04 -4.65
C ASN A 446 8.70 -7.82 -3.44
N LEU A 447 8.13 -6.62 -3.29
CA LEU A 447 7.26 -6.22 -2.19
C LEU A 447 7.95 -6.18 -0.81
N ASN A 448 9.28 -6.10 -0.76
CA ASN A 448 10.00 -5.90 0.50
C ASN A 448 10.01 -4.41 0.88
N PRO A 449 9.89 -4.07 2.17
CA PRO A 449 9.95 -2.68 2.63
C PRO A 449 11.35 -2.10 2.37
N LYS A 450 11.40 -0.89 1.80
CA LYS A 450 12.66 -0.14 1.67
C LYS A 450 12.88 0.76 2.89
N LYS A 451 14.06 1.37 2.96
CA LYS A 451 14.41 2.37 3.99
C LYS A 451 13.39 3.52 4.14
N ALA A 452 12.64 3.83 3.08
CA ALA A 452 11.56 4.81 3.16
C ALA A 452 10.45 4.37 4.14
N VAL A 453 10.09 3.08 4.18
CA VAL A 453 9.09 2.55 5.13
C VAL A 453 9.53 2.78 6.57
N GLU A 454 10.79 2.44 6.89
CA GLU A 454 11.38 2.64 8.22
C GLU A 454 11.27 4.11 8.67
N LEU A 455 11.69 5.07 7.83
CA LEU A 455 11.70 6.48 8.19
C LEU A 455 10.29 7.08 8.26
N LEU A 456 9.36 6.64 7.41
CA LEU A 456 7.96 7.08 7.45
C LEU A 456 7.25 6.56 8.71
N LYS A 457 7.41 5.28 9.04
CA LYS A 457 6.86 4.68 10.27
C LYS A 457 7.45 5.37 11.51
N LYS A 458 8.76 5.66 11.53
CA LYS A 458 9.40 6.43 12.60
C LYS A 458 8.80 7.83 12.76
N ALA A 459 8.58 8.54 11.66
CA ALA A 459 7.99 9.89 11.68
C ALA A 459 6.54 9.87 12.19
N LEU A 460 5.74 8.89 11.79
CA LEU A 460 4.36 8.71 12.29
C LEU A 460 4.34 8.37 13.79
N LYS A 461 5.15 7.39 14.21
CA LYS A 461 5.19 6.90 15.59
C LYS A 461 5.56 7.99 16.59
N ASN A 462 6.56 8.82 16.25
CA ASN A 462 7.07 9.84 17.16
C ASN A 462 6.54 11.25 16.87
N LYS A 463 5.65 11.39 15.88
CA LYS A 463 5.19 12.70 15.36
C LYS A 463 6.36 13.64 15.08
N GLU A 464 7.44 13.09 14.52
CA GLU A 464 8.68 13.82 14.29
C GLU A 464 8.45 14.99 13.32
N THR A 465 9.06 16.14 13.61
CA THR A 465 8.97 17.34 12.75
C THR A 465 10.32 17.95 12.41
N ASN A 466 11.42 17.33 12.86
CA ASN A 466 12.78 17.76 12.53
C ASN A 466 13.16 17.25 11.15
N PHE A 467 13.56 18.15 10.26
CA PHE A 467 13.90 17.81 8.88
C PHE A 467 15.37 17.41 8.72
N THR A 468 15.64 16.59 7.72
CA THR A 468 17.00 16.27 7.26
C THR A 468 17.31 17.05 5.98
N TYR A 469 18.38 17.83 5.96
CA TYR A 469 18.76 18.62 4.78
C TYR A 469 19.99 18.03 4.07
N LEU A 470 20.18 18.38 2.80
CA LEU A 470 21.42 18.10 2.07
C LEU A 470 22.39 19.29 2.03
N ASP A 471 21.87 20.51 2.19
CA ASP A 471 22.62 21.77 2.11
C ASP A 471 23.29 22.18 3.43
#